data_AF-A0A5Q8CGK0-F1
#
_entry.id   AF-A0A5Q8CGK0-F1
#
_cell.length_a   1.000
_cell.length_b   1.000
_cell.length_c   1.000
_cell.angle_alpha   90.00
_cell.angle_beta   90.00
_cell.angle_gamma   90.00
#
_symmetry.space_group_name_H-M   'P 1'
#
loop_
_entity.id
_entity.type
_entity.pdbx_description
1 polymer ?
#
loop_
_entity_poly.entity_id
_entity_poly.type
_entity_poly.pdbx_seq_one_letter_code
_entity_poly.pdbx_strand_id
1 'polypeptide(L)' 'MTKLSDLGPPIIGRRHSKEYSNERDHFHRCPVCGQAVDWRDLRQVIWHEQPGHKPLEIDS' A
#
# COMPACT_ATOMS: atom_id res chain seq x y z
N MET A 1 -8.44 14.42 0.17
CA MET A 1 -7.49 13.30 0.07
C MET A 1 -8.33 12.04 -0.07
N THR A 2 -7.85 11.02 -0.77
CA THR A 2 -8.53 9.72 -0.81
C THR A 2 -8.14 8.95 0.43
N LYS A 3 -9.10 8.43 1.20
CA LYS A 3 -8.83 7.59 2.35
C LYS A 3 -8.63 6.14 1.92
N LEU A 4 -7.84 5.38 2.68
CA LEU A 4 -7.65 3.96 2.41
C LEU A 4 -8.98 3.18 2.49
N SER A 5 -9.85 3.55 3.43
CA SER A 5 -11.20 3.00 3.61
C SER A 5 -12.14 3.31 2.44
N ASP A 6 -11.92 4.41 1.70
CA ASP A 6 -12.69 4.72 0.49
C ASP A 6 -12.43 3.72 -0.64
N LEU A 7 -11.29 3.00 -0.60
CA LEU A 7 -10.93 1.96 -1.57
C LEU A 7 -11.63 0.62 -1.32
N GLY A 8 -12.49 0.55 -0.30
CA GLY A 8 -13.22 -0.66 0.09
C GLY A 8 -12.55 -1.48 1.19
N PRO A 9 -13.07 -2.68 1.51
CA PRO A 9 -12.57 -3.52 2.60
C PRO A 9 -11.14 -4.00 2.33
N PRO A 10 -10.34 -4.30 3.39
CA PRO A 10 -8.97 -4.76 3.25
C PRO A 10 -8.81 -5.95 2.30
N ILE A 11 -7.86 -5.84 1.37
CA ILE A 11 -7.48 -6.92 0.47
C ILE A 11 -6.06 -7.35 0.87
N ILE A 12 -5.97 -8.34 1.76
CA ILE A 12 -4.69 -8.78 2.31
C ILE A 12 -4.04 -9.80 1.37
N GLY A 13 -2.95 -9.38 0.73
CA GLY A 13 -2.11 -10.23 -0.10
C GLY A 13 -1.17 -11.09 0.75
N ARG A 14 -0.99 -12.35 0.34
CA ARG A 14 0.02 -13.24 0.92
C ARG A 14 1.23 -13.33 -0.01
N ARG A 15 2.41 -13.04 0.53
CA ARG A 15 3.67 -13.23 -0.21
C ARG A 15 3.87 -14.72 -0.49
N HIS A 16 4.16 -15.08 -1.76
CA HIS A 16 4.44 -16.46 -2.15
C HIS A 16 5.84 -16.96 -1.75
N SER A 17 6.82 -16.06 -1.66
CA SER A 17 8.17 -16.38 -1.17
C SER A 17 8.24 -16.32 0.35
N LYS A 18 9.44 -16.54 0.92
CA LYS A 18 9.69 -16.37 2.35
C LYS A 18 9.16 -15.01 2.84
N GLU A 19 8.42 -15.02 3.94
CA GLU A 19 7.97 -13.80 4.61
C GLU A 19 9.17 -12.97 5.07
N TYR A 20 9.00 -11.65 5.08
CA TYR A 20 10.02 -10.80 5.66
C TYR A 20 10.11 -11.04 7.16
N SER A 21 11.32 -10.97 7.68
CA SER A 21 11.55 -11.13 9.13
C SER A 21 11.32 -9.82 9.88
N ASN A 22 11.28 -8.69 9.17
CA ASN A 22 11.10 -7.36 9.73
C ASN A 22 9.85 -6.70 9.14
N GLU A 23 9.02 -6.11 10.00
CA GLU A 23 7.79 -5.41 9.60
C GLU A 23 8.06 -4.29 8.57
N ARG A 24 9.21 -3.62 8.68
CA ARG A 24 9.58 -2.52 7.78
C ARG A 24 9.79 -2.96 6.33
N ASP A 25 10.17 -4.21 6.12
CA ASP A 25 10.47 -4.72 4.77
C ASP A 25 9.19 -4.98 3.95
N HIS A 26 8.01 -4.97 4.60
CA HIS A 26 6.73 -5.01 3.91
C HIS A 26 6.37 -3.69 3.21
N PHE A 27 7.07 -2.59 3.54
CA PHE A 27 6.80 -1.28 2.97
C PHE A 27 7.83 -0.95 1.89
N HIS A 28 7.37 -0.36 0.79
CA HIS A 28 8.24 0.34 -0.15
C HIS A 28 7.84 1.80 -0.26
N ARG A 29 8.78 2.65 -0.65
CA ARG A 29 8.49 4.06 -0.90
C ARG A 29 8.07 4.23 -2.35
N CYS A 30 6.87 4.76 -2.58
CA CYS A 30 6.39 5.07 -3.92
C CYS A 30 7.32 6.13 -4.55
N PRO A 31 7.86 5.89 -5.76
CA PRO A 31 8.76 6.85 -6.42
C PRO A 31 8.05 8.11 -6.92
N VAL A 32 6.72 8.07 -7.08
CA VAL A 32 5.92 9.20 -7.62
C VAL A 32 5.55 10.18 -6.52
N CYS A 33 4.97 9.70 -5.43
CA CYS A 33 4.42 10.55 -4.37
C CYS A 33 5.22 10.49 -3.05
N GLY A 34 6.18 9.57 -2.93
CA GLY A 34 7.04 9.44 -1.75
C GLY A 34 6.41 8.74 -0.54
N GLN A 35 5.14 8.32 -0.62
CA GLN A 35 4.43 7.61 0.44
C GLN A 35 4.98 6.19 0.65
N ALA A 36 4.99 5.74 1.91
CA ALA A 36 5.21 4.33 2.24
C ALA A 36 3.95 3.53 1.91
N VAL A 37 4.09 2.52 1.06
CA VAL A 37 3.02 1.64 0.60
C VAL A 37 3.25 0.25 1.17
N ASP A 38 2.24 -0.31 1.83
CA ASP A 38 2.29 -1.68 2.37
C ASP A 38 1.97 -2.70 1.27
N TRP A 39 2.93 -3.57 0.93
CA TRP A 39 2.74 -4.62 -0.08
C TRP A 39 1.73 -5.70 0.35
N ARG A 40 1.38 -5.76 1.64
CA ARG A 40 0.38 -6.70 2.15
C ARG A 40 -1.04 -6.20 1.91
N ASP A 41 -1.26 -4.90 1.81
CA ASP A 41 -2.58 -4.32 1.53
C ASP A 41 -2.69 -3.95 0.05
N LEU A 42 -3.30 -4.85 -0.73
CA LEU A 42 -3.37 -4.71 -2.18
C LEU A 42 -4.16 -3.47 -2.62
N ARG A 43 -5.01 -2.90 -1.74
CA ARG A 43 -5.67 -1.61 -2.03
C ARG A 43 -4.64 -0.49 -2.24
N GLN A 44 -3.62 -0.44 -1.39
CA GLN A 44 -2.56 0.55 -1.51
C GLN A 44 -1.72 0.31 -2.77
N VAL A 45 -1.37 -0.93 -3.05
CA VAL A 45 -0.61 -1.30 -4.26
C VAL A 45 -1.37 -0.89 -5.52
N ILE A 46 -2.62 -1.34 -5.66
CA ILE A 46 -3.46 -1.05 -6.84
C ILE A 46 -3.66 0.46 -7.03
N TRP A 47 -3.84 1.23 -5.96
CA TRP A 47 -3.95 2.68 -6.05
C TRP A 47 -2.67 3.35 -6.59
N HIS A 48 -1.51 2.92 -6.10
CA HIS A 48 -0.22 3.52 -6.50
C HIS A 48 0.25 3.10 -7.90
N GLU A 49 -0.34 2.05 -8.48
CA GLU A 49 -0.16 1.72 -9.90
C GLU A 49 -0.97 2.64 -10.83
N GLN A 50 -1.91 3.45 -10.32
CA GLN A 50 -2.70 4.37 -11.15
C GLN A 50 -1.89 5.63 -11.50
N PRO A 51 -1.94 6.10 -12.77
CA PRO A 51 -1.28 7.33 -13.16
C PRO A 51 -1.89 8.53 -12.44
N GLY A 52 -1.05 9.43 -11.92
CA GLY A 52 -1.51 10.65 -11.23
C GLY A 52 -2.13 10.42 -9.86
N HIS A 53 -1.97 9.24 -9.26
CA HIS A 53 -2.40 8.98 -7.89
C HIS A 53 -1.78 10.02 -6.93
N LYS A 54 -2.52 10.32 -5.86
CA LYS A 54 -2.07 11.17 -4.76
C LYS A 54 -1.85 10.32 -3.50
N PRO A 55 -1.08 10.81 -2.52
CA PRO A 55 -0.95 10.14 -1.24
C PRO A 55 -2.32 9.78 -0.64
N LEU A 56 -2.43 8.54 -0.13
CA LEU A 56 -3.58 8.07 0.62
C LEU A 56 -3.50 8.58 2.05
N GLU A 57 -4.65 9.01 2.57
CA GLU A 57 -4.86 9.19 4.00
C GLU A 57 -4.99 7.79 4.64
N ILE A 58 -4.04 7.44 5.51
CA ILE A 58 -4.04 6.17 6.23
C ILE A 58 -4.99 6.32 7.42
N ASP A 59 -6.10 5.57 7.38
CA ASP A 59 -7.05 5.53 8.49
C ASP A 59 -6.36 4.93 9.72
N SER A 60 -6.51 5.59 10.87
CA SER A 60 -5.95 5.16 12.17
C SER A 60 -6.81 4.11 12.85
#